data_AF-J3CNS2-F1
#
_entry.id   AF-J3CNS2-F1
#
_cell.length_a   1.000
_cell.length_b   1.000
_cell.length_c   1.000
_cell.angle_alpha   90.00
_cell.angle_beta   90.00
_cell.angle_gamma   90.00
#
_symmetry.space_group_name_H-M   'P 1'
#
loop_
_entity.id
_entity.type
_entity.pdbx_description
1 polymer ?
#
loop_
_entity_poly.entity_id
_entity_poly.type
_entity_poly.pdbx_seq_one_letter_code
_entity_poly.pdbx_strand_id
1 'polypeptide(L)'
;MDTPKSKKLDIIIPAYRGHSQNFLMVLDGISEENALKRIEGRTNHIVWMVGNFLDMRYALGNIFGISEEFEYKDFFFQGKALDETIKYPSLQ
;
A
#
# COMPACT_ATOMS: atom_id res chain seq x y z
N MET A 1 -0.38 0.14 24.47
CA MET A 1 0.47 1.32 24.16
C MET A 1 -0.39 2.53 24.46
N ASP A 2 -0.61 2.81 25.75
CA ASP A 2 -1.87 3.46 26.16
C ASP A 2 -1.67 4.86 26.75
N THR A 3 -0.45 5.39 26.70
CA THR A 3 -0.15 6.79 27.05
C THR A 3 0.89 7.37 26.10
N PRO A 4 0.48 8.08 25.04
CA PRO A 4 1.43 8.75 24.15
C PRO A 4 2.17 9.88 24.87
N LYS A 5 3.49 9.98 24.63
CA LYS A 5 4.34 11.03 25.22
C LYS A 5 4.01 12.44 24.69
N SER A 6 3.29 12.55 23.58
CA SER A 6 2.93 13.82 22.93
C SER A 6 1.43 13.86 22.65
N LYS A 7 0.77 14.96 23.00
CA LYS A 7 -0.66 15.18 22.71
C LYS A 7 -0.99 15.14 21.21
N LYS A 8 0.00 15.34 20.33
CA LYS A 8 -0.20 15.20 18.87
C LYS A 8 -0.46 13.74 18.48
N LEU A 9 0.13 12.79 19.21
CA LEU A 9 -0.04 11.36 18.93
C LEU A 9 -1.43 10.85 19.27
N ASP A 10 -2.18 11.55 20.12
CA ASP A 10 -3.60 11.25 20.42
C ASP A 10 -4.47 11.30 19.15
N ILE A 11 -4.06 12.07 18.13
CA ILE A 11 -4.78 12.18 16.85
C ILE A 11 -4.08 11.36 15.77
N ILE A 12 -2.75 11.38 15.71
CA ILE A 12 -1.98 10.69 14.66
C ILE A 12 -2.17 9.17 14.74
N ILE A 13 -2.13 8.58 15.94
CA ILE A 13 -2.24 7.11 16.08
C ILE A 13 -3.61 6.61 15.64
N PRO A 14 -4.75 7.17 16.09
CA PRO A 14 -6.06 6.78 15.59
C PRO A 14 -6.23 7.02 14.09
N ALA A 15 -5.73 8.14 13.56
CA ALA A 15 -5.81 8.43 12.12
C ALA A 15 -5.04 7.39 11.29
N TYR A 16 -3.83 7.00 11.72
CA TYR A 16 -3.05 5.96 11.05
C TYR A 16 -3.73 4.58 11.12
N ARG A 17 -4.33 4.24 12.27
CA ARG A 17 -5.12 2.99 12.43
C ARG A 17 -6.35 3.00 11.52
N GLY A 18 -7.12 4.09 11.53
CA GLY A 18 -8.29 4.27 10.66
C GLY A 18 -7.94 4.20 9.18
N HIS A 19 -6.84 4.85 8.76
CA HIS A 19 -6.34 4.74 7.39
C HIS A 19 -5.99 3.28 7.05
N SER A 20 -5.33 2.56 7.95
CA SER A 20 -4.92 1.17 7.69
C SER A 20 -6.10 0.21 7.63
N GLN A 21 -7.15 0.44 8.43
CA GLN A 21 -8.39 -0.30 8.34
C GLN A 21 -9.15 0.02 7.06
N ASN A 22 -9.32 1.31 6.74
CA ASN A 22 -9.98 1.74 5.51
C ASN A 22 -9.28 1.19 4.27
N PHE A 23 -7.96 1.12 4.27
CA PHE A 23 -7.18 0.53 3.18
C PHE A 23 -7.63 -0.90 2.86
N LEU A 24 -7.93 -1.74 3.86
CA LEU A 24 -8.46 -3.09 3.62
C LEU A 24 -9.91 -3.03 3.15
N MET A 25 -10.73 -2.17 3.76
CA MET A 25 -12.15 -2.05 3.43
C MET A 25 -12.39 -1.58 1.99
N VAL A 26 -11.54 -0.69 1.45
CA VAL A 26 -11.70 -0.20 0.07
C VAL A 26 -11.28 -1.22 -0.98
N LEU A 27 -10.54 -2.26 -0.59
CA LEU A 27 -10.16 -3.36 -1.48
C LEU A 27 -11.17 -4.51 -1.45
N ASP A 28 -12.00 -4.58 -0.41
CA ASP A 28 -13.00 -5.63 -0.24
C ASP A 28 -14.02 -5.62 -1.40
N GLY A 29 -14.31 -6.81 -1.93
CA GLY A 29 -15.22 -7.00 -3.05
C GLY A 29 -14.70 -6.58 -4.43
N ILE A 30 -13.48 -6.05 -4.55
CA ILE A 30 -12.87 -5.76 -5.87
C ILE A 30 -12.41 -7.09 -6.50
N SER A 31 -13.04 -7.47 -7.61
CA SER A 31 -12.59 -8.61 -8.42
C SER A 31 -11.22 -8.36 -9.04
N GLU A 32 -10.41 -9.40 -9.23
CA GLU A 32 -9.11 -9.35 -9.94
C GLU A 32 -9.18 -8.63 -11.30
N GLU A 33 -10.22 -8.90 -12.10
CA GLU A 33 -10.40 -8.24 -13.41
C GLU A 33 -10.52 -6.71 -13.25
N ASN A 34 -11.35 -6.25 -12.32
CA ASN A 34 -11.52 -4.82 -12.04
C ASN A 34 -10.27 -4.19 -11.41
N ALA A 35 -9.52 -4.96 -10.61
CA ALA A 35 -8.29 -4.48 -9.98
C ALA A 35 -7.18 -4.17 -11.00
N LEU A 36 -7.24 -4.76 -12.20
CA LEU A 36 -6.32 -4.52 -13.31
C LEU A 36 -6.79 -3.43 -14.29
N LYS A 37 -8.00 -2.88 -14.13
CA LYS A 37 -8.52 -1.83 -15.01
C LYS A 37 -7.85 -0.48 -14.75
N ARG A 38 -7.49 0.20 -15.84
CA ARG A 38 -7.05 1.61 -15.84
C ARG A 38 -8.22 2.49 -16.25
N ILE A 39 -8.46 3.58 -15.52
CA ILE A 39 -9.53 4.53 -15.87
C ILE A 39 -9.09 5.32 -17.10
N GLU A 40 -9.76 5.07 -18.23
CA GLU A 40 -9.46 5.66 -19.55
C GLU A 40 -7.99 5.49 -19.97
N GLY A 41 -7.32 4.43 -19.50
CA GLY A 41 -5.89 4.20 -19.75
C GLY A 41 -4.94 5.19 -19.07
N ARG A 42 -5.44 6.14 -18.26
CA ARG A 42 -4.61 7.22 -17.69
C ARG A 42 -4.12 6.97 -16.27
N THR A 43 -4.76 6.08 -15.53
CA THR A 43 -4.38 5.76 -14.14
C THR A 43 -3.52 4.51 -14.08
N ASN A 44 -2.78 4.34 -12.99
CA ASN A 44 -2.31 3.01 -12.61
C ASN A 44 -3.53 2.14 -12.23
N HIS A 45 -3.43 0.84 -12.43
CA HIS A 45 -4.45 -0.09 -11.96
C HIS A 45 -4.30 -0.33 -10.44
N ILE A 46 -5.35 -0.82 -9.79
CA ILE A 46 -5.41 -0.94 -8.31
C ILE A 46 -4.31 -1.85 -7.78
N VAL A 47 -4.03 -2.96 -8.44
CA VAL A 47 -2.93 -3.86 -8.04
C VAL A 47 -1.60 -3.11 -7.93
N TRP A 48 -1.28 -2.25 -8.90
CA TRP A 48 -0.03 -1.49 -8.87
C TRP A 48 -0.04 -0.46 -7.75
N MET A 49 -1.17 0.23 -7.56
CA MET A 49 -1.31 1.24 -6.50
C MET A 49 -1.14 0.62 -5.10
N VAL A 50 -1.73 -0.57 -4.89
CA VAL A 50 -1.60 -1.33 -3.64
C VAL A 50 -0.16 -1.79 -3.43
N GLY A 51 0.46 -2.41 -4.43
CA GLY A 51 1.83 -2.90 -4.32
C GLY A 51 2.85 -1.78 -4.07
N ASN A 52 2.73 -0.66 -4.78
CA ASN A 52 3.57 0.52 -4.54
C ASN A 52 3.36 1.11 -3.14
N PHE A 53 2.11 1.18 -2.66
CA PHE A 53 1.83 1.66 -1.32
C PHE A 53 2.37 0.73 -0.22
N LEU A 54 2.32 -0.59 -0.42
CA LEU A 54 2.93 -1.56 0.47
C LEU A 54 4.45 -1.40 0.49
N ASP A 55 5.11 -1.33 -0.67
CA ASP A 55 6.56 -1.09 -0.75
C ASP A 55 6.99 0.15 0.07
N MET A 56 6.24 1.26 -0.03
CA MET A 56 6.49 2.46 0.78
C MET A 56 6.31 2.24 2.29
N ARG A 57 5.35 1.41 2.70
CA ARG A 57 5.16 1.05 4.13
C ARG A 57 6.32 0.21 4.66
N TYR A 58 6.82 -0.75 3.89
CA TYR A 58 8.00 -1.53 4.25
C TYR A 58 9.24 -0.64 4.33
N ALA A 59 9.45 0.26 3.37
CA ALA A 59 10.53 1.24 3.41
C ALA A 59 10.45 2.15 4.65
N LEU A 60 9.25 2.60 5.03
CA LEU A 60 9.05 3.37 6.26
C LEU A 60 9.33 2.52 7.51
N GLY A 61 8.91 1.26 7.53
CA GLY A 61 9.24 0.31 8.60
C GLY A 61 10.75 0.17 8.78
N ASN A 62 11.49 0.06 7.69
CA ASN A 62 12.95 -0.01 7.70
C ASN A 62 13.60 1.21 8.37
N ILE A 63 13.09 2.42 8.10
CA ILE A 63 13.53 3.64 8.78
C ILE A 63 13.33 3.56 10.30
N PHE A 64 12.31 2.82 10.76
CA PHE A 64 12.03 2.58 12.18
C PHE A 64 12.69 1.31 12.76
N GLY A 65 13.56 0.62 12.00
CA GLY A 65 14.28 -0.57 12.45
C GLY A 65 13.54 -1.90 12.24
N ILE A 66 12.48 -1.92 11.45
CA ILE A 66 11.77 -3.15 11.02
C ILE A 66 12.50 -3.68 9.78
N SER A 67 13.11 -4.86 9.88
CA SER A 67 13.99 -5.42 8.84
C SER A 67 13.28 -6.23 7.77
N GLU A 68 11.97 -6.43 7.92
CA GLU A 68 11.13 -7.13 6.96
C GLU A 68 11.17 -6.44 5.59
N GLU A 69 11.27 -7.23 4.53
CA GLU A 69 11.19 -6.76 3.15
C GLU A 69 9.88 -7.17 2.52
N PHE A 70 9.41 -6.36 1.57
CA PHE A 70 8.23 -6.69 0.79
C PHE A 70 8.58 -7.77 -0.24
N GLU A 71 7.87 -8.90 -0.23
CA GLU A 71 8.10 -10.03 -1.14
C GLU A 71 8.09 -9.62 -2.63
N TYR A 72 7.29 -8.61 -2.98
CA TYR A 72 7.13 -8.12 -4.35
C TYR A 72 7.88 -6.82 -4.63
N LYS A 73 8.87 -6.45 -3.81
CA LYS A 73 9.67 -5.22 -3.93
C LYS A 73 10.14 -4.95 -5.36
N ASP A 74 10.60 -5.97 -6.08
CA ASP A 74 11.15 -5.81 -7.44
C ASP A 74 10.17 -5.20 -8.45
N PHE A 75 8.87 -5.39 -8.25
CA PHE A 75 7.80 -4.83 -9.09
C PHE A 75 7.56 -3.33 -8.84
N PHE A 76 7.92 -2.82 -7.66
CA PHE A 76 7.46 -1.51 -7.18
C PHE A 76 8.56 -0.57 -6.68
N PHE A 77 9.76 -1.10 -6.41
CA PHE A 77 10.88 -0.41 -5.81
C PHE A 77 11.17 0.93 -6.49
N GLN A 78 11.39 1.98 -5.68
CA GLN A 78 11.69 3.34 -6.14
C GLN A 78 10.61 4.00 -7.02
N GLY A 79 9.35 3.53 -6.95
CA GLY A 79 8.26 4.17 -7.68
C GLY A 79 8.37 4.01 -9.19
N LYS A 80 8.87 2.85 -9.64
CA LYS A 80 8.86 2.44 -11.06
C LYS A 80 7.49 2.69 -11.68
N ALA A 81 7.45 3.25 -12.89
CA ALA A 81 6.18 3.40 -13.61
C ALA A 81 5.50 2.03 -13.82
N LEU A 82 4.16 2.05 -13.96
CA LEU A 82 3.40 0.88 -14.32
C LEU A 82 3.88 0.34 -15.69
N ASP A 83 4.23 -0.94 -15.72
CA ASP A 83 4.63 -1.68 -16.91
C ASP A 83 3.55 -2.72 -17.24
N GLU A 84 2.82 -2.52 -18.34
CA GLU A 84 1.72 -3.40 -18.73
C GLU A 84 2.18 -4.73 -19.35
N THR A 85 3.49 -4.92 -19.57
CA THR A 85 4.07 -6.16 -20.10
C THR A 85 4.34 -7.21 -19.03
N ILE A 86 4.35 -6.81 -17.76
CA ILE A 86 4.63 -7.70 -16.62
C ILE A 86 3.35 -8.15 -15.93
N LYS A 87 3.39 -9.36 -15.38
CA LYS A 87 2.31 -9.91 -14.57
C LYS A 87 2.54 -9.54 -13.10
N TYR A 88 1.72 -8.65 -12.58
CA TYR A 88 1.75 -8.27 -11.17
C TYR A 88 1.12 -9.34 -10.25
N PRO A 89 1.44 -9.31 -8.94
CA PRO A 89 0.78 -10.13 -7.93
C PRO A 89 -0.73 -9.88 -7.86
N SER A 90 -1.48 -10.87 -7.36
CA SER A 90 -2.93 -10.76 -7.13
C SER A 90 -3.23 -10.00 -5.82
N LEU A 91 -4.44 -9.46 -5.69
CA LEU A 91 -4.96 -8.93 -4.42
C LEU A 91 -5.49 -10.05 -3.49
N GLN A 92 -5.58 -11.29 -3.96
CA GLN A 92 -6.14 -12.46 -3.26
C GLN A 92 -5.07 -13.41 -2.72
#